data_AF-A0AAE3KL74-F1
#
_entry.id   AF-A0AAE3KL74-F1
#
_cell.length_a   1.000
_cell.length_b   1.000
_cell.length_c   1.000
_cell.angle_alpha   90.00
_cell.angle_beta   90.00
_cell.angle_gamma   90.00
#
_symmetry.space_group_name_H-M   'P 1'
#
loop_
_entity.id
_entity.type
_entity.pdbx_description
1 polymer ?
#
loop_
_entity_poly.entity_id
_entity_poly.type
_entity_poly.pdbx_seq_one_letter_code
_entity_poly.pdbx_strand_id
1 'polypeptide(L)'
;MSHVDDRVVVLGVAESDAHAVANRLIEFQLRELGFAVVNLGVCTPLADFADAVAAHPQARAVVIGSVNGHAVADLRDLPALRGAGRLPCPVVVGGNLTIDPADRPEAKRQLLALGVDHVLDDLTELAPLLLAPPDGAQVPDEVVRA
;
A
#
# COMPACT_ATOMS: atom_id res chain seq x y z
N MET A 1 15.59 15.99 19.98
CA MET A 1 15.32 14.54 19.99
C MET A 1 14.50 14.23 18.75
N SER A 2 15.18 13.62 17.79
CA SER A 2 14.70 13.20 16.47
C SER A 2 13.38 12.43 16.55
N HIS A 3 12.29 13.05 16.10
CA HIS A 3 11.01 12.37 15.87
C HIS A 3 11.12 11.56 14.57
N VAL A 4 11.89 10.48 14.60
CA VAL A 4 12.13 9.58 13.46
C VAL A 4 11.06 8.45 13.39
N ASP A 5 10.19 8.34 14.38
CA ASP A 5 9.32 7.17 14.54
C ASP A 5 7.90 7.28 13.96
N ASP A 6 7.39 8.46 13.60
CA ASP A 6 5.98 8.61 13.16
C ASP A 6 5.77 8.44 11.64
N ARG A 7 6.83 8.07 10.91
CA ARG A 7 6.85 8.02 9.43
C ARG A 7 7.25 6.66 8.89
N VAL A 8 6.93 5.59 9.62
CA VAL A 8 7.19 4.22 9.16
C VAL A 8 6.12 3.80 8.16
N VAL A 9 6.54 3.26 7.01
CA VAL A 9 5.64 2.73 5.97
C VAL A 9 6.06 1.29 5.68
N VAL A 10 5.13 0.35 5.83
CA VAL A 10 5.38 -1.05 5.47
C VAL A 10 5.10 -1.19 3.99
N LEU A 11 6.11 -1.57 3.20
CA LEU A 11 6.01 -1.75 1.77
C LEU A 11 6.28 -3.21 1.43
N GLY A 12 5.47 -3.79 0.55
CA GLY A 12 5.75 -5.11 0.01
C GLY A 12 5.02 -5.34 -1.31
N VAL A 13 5.45 -6.35 -2.04
CA VAL A 13 4.85 -6.74 -3.32
C VAL A 13 4.26 -8.14 -3.17
N ALA A 14 3.02 -8.30 -3.64
CA ALA A 14 2.26 -9.54 -3.51
C ALA A 14 2.95 -10.75 -4.19
N GLU A 15 2.53 -11.96 -3.78
CA GLU A 15 3.18 -13.27 -4.01
C GLU A 15 3.68 -13.52 -5.45
N SER A 16 2.99 -12.95 -6.43
CA SER A 16 3.17 -13.31 -7.83
C SER A 16 4.19 -12.45 -8.61
N ASP A 17 4.86 -11.46 -8.01
CA ASP A 17 5.65 -10.47 -8.76
C ASP A 17 7.17 -10.44 -8.46
N ALA A 18 8.00 -10.60 -9.50
CA ALA A 18 9.47 -10.55 -9.40
C ALA A 18 10.09 -9.15 -9.66
N HIS A 19 9.27 -8.11 -9.88
CA HIS A 19 9.73 -6.75 -10.19
C HIS A 19 10.26 -6.02 -8.94
N ALA A 20 11.45 -6.41 -8.50
CA ALA A 20 12.18 -5.75 -7.42
C ALA A 20 12.52 -4.27 -7.72
N VAL A 21 12.50 -3.86 -9.00
CA VAL A 21 12.83 -2.48 -9.42
C VAL A 21 11.77 -1.47 -8.98
N ALA A 22 10.49 -1.78 -9.19
CA ALA A 22 9.40 -0.88 -8.79
C ALA A 22 9.36 -0.73 -7.26
N ASN A 23 9.51 -1.84 -6.53
CA ASN A 23 9.57 -1.83 -5.07
C ASN A 23 10.71 -0.94 -4.55
N ARG A 24 11.90 -1.07 -5.13
CA ARG A 24 13.07 -0.28 -4.73
C ARG A 24 12.97 1.20 -5.12
N LEU A 25 12.26 1.52 -6.21
CA LEU A 25 11.99 2.90 -6.63
C LEU A 25 11.04 3.60 -5.63
N ILE A 26 9.98 2.90 -5.20
CA ILE A 26 9.04 3.39 -4.19
C ILE A 26 9.76 3.61 -2.85
N GLU A 27 10.56 2.61 -2.44
CA GLU A 27 11.39 2.72 -1.25
C GLU A 27 12.31 3.95 -1.32
N PHE A 28 12.95 4.19 -2.47
CA PHE A 28 13.83 5.33 -2.66
C PHE A 28 13.08 6.67 -2.54
N GLN A 29 11.97 6.84 -3.26
CA GLN A 29 11.17 8.08 -3.18
C GLN A 29 10.65 8.37 -1.77
N LEU A 30 10.11 7.35 -1.10
CA LEU A 30 9.61 7.50 0.27
C LEU A 30 10.73 7.88 1.24
N ARG A 31 11.92 7.29 1.09
CA ARG A 31 13.11 7.67 1.87
C ARG A 31 13.58 9.08 1.57
N GLU A 32 13.52 9.53 0.32
CA GLU A 32 13.83 10.93 -0.05
C GLU A 32 12.85 11.92 0.59
N LEU A 33 11.59 11.52 0.77
CA LEU A 33 10.57 12.30 1.49
C LEU A 33 10.71 12.22 3.03
N GLY A 34 11.70 11.45 3.52
CA GLY A 34 11.99 11.28 4.94
C GLY A 34 11.12 10.25 5.66
N PHE A 35 10.49 9.32 4.93
CA PHE A 35 9.80 8.17 5.51
C PHE A 35 10.76 6.99 5.75
N ALA A 36 10.51 6.25 6.82
CA ALA A 36 11.20 5.01 7.13
C ALA A 36 10.45 3.83 6.48
N VAL A 37 10.96 3.32 5.37
CA VAL A 37 10.30 2.24 4.63
C VAL A 37 10.77 0.89 5.14
N VAL A 38 9.84 0.09 5.64
CA VAL A 38 10.04 -1.32 5.98
C VAL A 38 9.65 -2.15 4.77
N ASN A 39 10.64 -2.47 3.94
CA ASN A 39 10.43 -3.24 2.73
C ASN A 39 10.45 -4.74 3.04
N LEU A 40 9.30 -5.41 2.95
CA LEU A 40 9.17 -6.87 3.13
C LEU A 40 9.62 -7.67 1.90
N GLY A 41 9.89 -6.98 0.79
CA GLY A 41 10.40 -7.56 -0.43
C GLY A 41 9.30 -7.94 -1.42
N VAL A 42 9.60 -8.96 -2.21
CA VAL A 42 8.70 -9.55 -3.20
C VAL A 42 8.16 -10.87 -2.67
N CYS A 43 7.05 -11.29 -3.24
CA CYS A 43 6.37 -12.52 -2.90
C CYS A 43 5.85 -12.58 -1.45
N THR A 44 5.42 -11.45 -0.88
CA THR A 44 5.08 -11.34 0.54
C THR A 44 3.60 -11.68 0.79
N PRO A 45 3.27 -12.70 1.60
CA PRO A 45 1.90 -12.98 2.01
C PRO A 45 1.37 -11.94 3.00
N LEU A 46 0.05 -11.75 3.04
CA LEU A 46 -0.64 -10.84 3.97
C LEU A 46 -0.32 -11.07 5.45
N ALA A 47 0.00 -12.30 5.83
CA ALA A 47 0.42 -12.62 7.19
C ALA A 47 1.72 -11.89 7.57
N ASP A 48 2.67 -11.77 6.65
CA ASP A 48 3.93 -11.06 6.90
C ASP A 48 3.71 -9.55 7.00
N PHE A 49 2.78 -8.99 6.23
CA PHE A 49 2.37 -7.59 6.42
C PHE A 49 1.78 -7.36 7.82
N ALA A 50 0.92 -8.27 8.28
CA ALA A 50 0.37 -8.21 9.63
C ALA A 50 1.47 -8.35 10.71
N ASP A 51 2.45 -9.21 10.51
CA ASP A 51 3.59 -9.36 11.44
C ASP A 51 4.50 -8.14 11.43
N ALA A 52 4.73 -7.53 10.27
CA ALA A 52 5.47 -6.28 10.14
C ALA A 52 4.76 -5.12 10.84
N VAL A 53 3.44 -5.01 10.70
CA VAL A 53 2.65 -4.01 11.42
C VAL A 53 2.65 -4.27 12.92
N ALA A 54 2.63 -5.54 13.36
CA ALA A 54 2.78 -5.88 14.77
C ALA A 54 4.18 -5.53 15.31
N ALA A 55 5.23 -5.68 14.51
CA ALA A 55 6.59 -5.27 14.84
C ALA A 55 6.80 -3.74 14.77
N HIS A 56 6.00 -3.05 13.95
CA HIS A 56 6.03 -1.61 13.74
C HIS A 56 4.64 -1.00 13.97
N PRO A 57 4.13 -0.95 15.21
CA PRO A 57 2.80 -0.41 15.52
C PRO A 57 2.66 1.07 15.16
N GLN A 58 3.77 1.79 15.02
CA GLN A 58 3.86 3.15 14.51
C GLN A 58 3.77 3.26 12.97
N ALA A 59 3.54 2.15 12.27
CA ALA A 59 3.35 2.16 10.83
C ALA A 59 2.14 3.02 10.45
N ARG A 60 2.39 4.06 9.67
CA ARG A 60 1.37 5.02 9.25
C ARG A 60 0.42 4.42 8.21
N ALA A 61 0.93 3.55 7.36
CA ALA A 61 0.16 2.82 6.36
C ALA A 61 0.90 1.56 5.91
N VAL A 62 0.14 0.60 5.38
CA VAL A 62 0.65 -0.57 4.68
C VAL A 62 0.45 -0.37 3.19
N VAL A 63 1.50 -0.48 2.40
CA VAL A 63 1.48 -0.32 0.95
C VAL A 63 1.76 -1.67 0.30
N ILE A 64 0.78 -2.16 -0.45
CA ILE A 64 0.84 -3.45 -1.13
C ILE A 64 0.88 -3.19 -2.64
N GLY A 65 2.01 -3.48 -3.26
CA GLY A 65 2.17 -3.45 -4.70
C GLY A 65 1.57 -4.70 -5.33
N SER A 66 0.60 -4.53 -6.24
CA SER A 66 0.12 -5.61 -7.11
C SER A 66 0.37 -5.22 -8.56
N VAL A 67 1.10 -6.05 -9.29
CA VAL A 67 1.46 -5.81 -10.69
C VAL A 67 1.03 -6.96 -11.62
N ASN A 68 0.57 -8.07 -11.05
CA ASN A 68 0.09 -9.26 -11.79
C ASN A 68 -1.41 -9.25 -12.12
N GLY A 69 -2.13 -8.20 -11.74
CA GLY A 69 -3.57 -8.14 -11.99
C GLY A 69 -4.44 -9.04 -11.10
N HIS A 70 -3.90 -9.58 -9.99
CA HIS A 70 -4.59 -10.51 -9.10
C HIS A 70 -4.77 -9.98 -7.67
N ALA A 71 -4.70 -8.66 -7.50
CA ALA A 71 -4.78 -7.99 -6.19
C ALA A 71 -5.95 -8.49 -5.33
N VAL A 72 -7.12 -8.72 -5.93
CA VAL A 72 -8.34 -9.18 -5.24
C VAL A 72 -8.16 -10.58 -4.64
N ALA A 73 -7.52 -11.49 -5.39
CA ALA A 73 -7.29 -12.85 -4.92
C ALA A 73 -6.28 -12.86 -3.77
N ASP A 74 -5.22 -12.08 -3.89
CA ASP A 74 -4.19 -11.93 -2.86
C ASP A 74 -4.77 -11.31 -1.59
N LEU A 75 -5.66 -10.31 -1.73
CA LEU A 75 -6.23 -9.54 -0.62
C LEU A 75 -7.50 -10.12 -0.01
N ARG A 76 -7.94 -11.31 -0.42
CA ARG A 76 -9.17 -11.93 0.08
C ARG A 76 -9.16 -12.18 1.60
N ASP A 77 -7.97 -12.38 2.18
CA ASP A 77 -7.76 -12.70 3.59
C ASP A 77 -7.58 -11.44 4.46
N LEU A 78 -7.53 -10.25 3.84
CA LEU A 78 -7.46 -8.96 4.50
C LEU A 78 -8.61 -8.70 5.51
N PRO A 79 -9.90 -8.95 5.19
CA PRO A 79 -10.97 -8.72 6.15
C PRO A 79 -10.86 -9.60 7.39
N ALA A 80 -10.34 -10.83 7.25
CA ALA A 80 -10.11 -11.72 8.38
C ALA A 80 -8.99 -11.18 9.30
N LEU A 81 -7.90 -10.66 8.72
CA LEU A 81 -6.80 -10.04 9.47
C LEU A 81 -7.22 -8.73 10.16
N ARG A 82 -8.01 -7.88 9.49
CA ARG A 82 -8.58 -6.67 10.08
C ARG A 82 -9.56 -7.00 11.21
N GLY A 83 -10.42 -8.00 11.01
CA GLY A 83 -11.34 -8.49 12.05
C GLY A 83 -10.62 -9.06 13.27
N ALA A 84 -9.42 -9.62 13.08
CA ALA A 84 -8.54 -10.06 14.16
C ALA A 84 -7.72 -8.94 14.82
N GLY A 85 -7.86 -7.69 14.35
CA GLY A 85 -7.11 -6.53 14.88
C GLY A 85 -5.63 -6.50 14.50
N ARG A 86 -5.20 -7.28 13.50
CA ARG A 86 -3.78 -7.38 13.09
C ARG A 86 -3.34 -6.28 12.11
N LEU A 87 -4.29 -5.56 11.53
CA LEU A 87 -4.06 -4.44 10.61
C LEU A 87 -4.86 -3.21 11.07
N PRO A 88 -4.41 -2.50 12.12
CA PRO A 88 -5.08 -1.31 12.64
C PRO A 88 -4.84 -0.05 11.79
N CYS A 89 -3.85 -0.07 10.90
CA CYS A 89 -3.47 1.05 10.03
C CYS A 89 -4.13 0.95 8.64
N PRO A 90 -4.24 2.07 7.90
CA PRO A 90 -4.83 2.08 6.57
C PRO A 90 -4.00 1.23 5.59
N VAL A 91 -4.70 0.44 4.78
CA VAL A 91 -4.11 -0.41 3.76
C VAL A 91 -4.29 0.25 2.41
N VAL A 92 -3.16 0.50 1.76
CA VAL A 92 -3.03 1.13 0.46
C VAL A 92 -2.56 0.09 -0.54
N VAL A 93 -3.28 -0.07 -1.65
CA VAL A 93 -2.90 -0.97 -2.73
C VAL A 93 -2.56 -0.14 -3.95
N GLY A 94 -1.43 -0.41 -4.59
CA GLY A 94 -0.99 0.34 -5.77
C GLY A 94 -0.46 -0.55 -6.88
N GLY A 95 -0.46 -0.02 -8.11
CA GLY A 95 0.17 -0.66 -9.28
C GLY A 95 -0.83 -1.14 -10.34
N ASN A 96 -0.51 -2.27 -10.98
CA ASN A 96 -1.35 -2.87 -11.99
C ASN A 96 -2.33 -3.89 -11.38
N LEU A 97 -3.49 -3.37 -10.97
CA LEU A 97 -4.54 -4.11 -10.26
C LEU A 97 -5.21 -5.20 -11.10
N THR A 98 -5.25 -5.03 -12.42
CA THR A 98 -5.85 -5.96 -13.38
C THR A 98 -4.97 -6.09 -14.62
N ILE A 99 -5.10 -7.21 -15.34
CA ILE A 99 -4.44 -7.40 -16.65
C ILE A 99 -5.14 -6.53 -17.72
N ASP A 100 -6.47 -6.40 -17.61
CA ASP A 100 -7.29 -5.57 -18.49
C ASP A 100 -7.74 -4.28 -17.76
N PRO A 101 -7.42 -3.08 -18.28
CA PRO A 101 -7.85 -1.83 -17.67
C PRO A 101 -9.39 -1.67 -17.61
N ALA A 102 -10.15 -2.42 -18.41
CA ALA A 102 -11.62 -2.40 -18.35
C ALA A 102 -12.18 -3.02 -17.06
N ASP A 103 -11.48 -3.98 -16.45
CA ASP A 103 -11.87 -4.65 -15.21
C ASP A 103 -11.42 -3.90 -13.95
N ARG A 104 -10.56 -2.89 -14.11
CA ARG A 104 -10.03 -2.05 -13.04
C ARG A 104 -11.11 -1.48 -12.10
N PRO A 105 -12.22 -0.87 -12.57
CA PRO A 105 -13.26 -0.36 -11.68
C PRO A 105 -13.91 -1.45 -10.83
N GLU A 106 -14.09 -2.65 -11.36
CA GLU A 106 -14.65 -3.78 -10.61
C GLU A 106 -13.64 -4.29 -9.58
N ALA A 107 -12.38 -4.47 -9.96
CA ALA A 107 -11.32 -4.85 -9.04
C ALA A 107 -11.16 -3.83 -7.89
N LYS A 108 -11.19 -2.52 -8.18
CA LYS A 108 -11.17 -1.47 -7.15
C LYS A 108 -12.35 -1.62 -6.19
N ARG A 109 -13.54 -1.89 -6.71
CA ARG A 109 -14.75 -2.13 -5.91
C ARG A 109 -14.61 -3.33 -4.99
N GLN A 110 -14.06 -4.44 -5.51
CA GLN A 110 -13.81 -5.66 -4.74
C GLN A 110 -12.77 -5.42 -3.65
N LEU A 111 -11.68 -4.72 -3.96
CA LEU A 111 -10.64 -4.37 -2.98
C LEU A 111 -11.20 -3.52 -1.83
N LEU A 112 -11.96 -2.48 -2.15
CA LEU A 112 -12.62 -1.65 -1.15
C LEU A 112 -13.58 -2.48 -0.28
N ALA A 113 -14.33 -3.41 -0.89
CA ALA A 113 -15.23 -4.30 -0.17
C ALA A 113 -14.50 -5.31 0.75
N LEU A 114 -13.27 -5.68 0.40
CA LEU A 114 -12.40 -6.52 1.25
C LEU A 114 -11.81 -5.75 2.45
N GLY A 115 -11.93 -4.43 2.45
CA GLY A 115 -11.39 -3.57 3.51
C GLY A 115 -10.06 -2.93 3.15
N VAL A 116 -9.74 -2.75 1.87
CA VAL A 116 -8.68 -1.82 1.44
C VAL A 116 -9.18 -0.40 1.60
N ASP A 117 -8.38 0.50 2.18
CA ASP A 117 -8.78 1.88 2.41
C ASP A 117 -8.51 2.76 1.18
N HIS A 118 -7.37 2.54 0.51
CA HIS A 118 -6.98 3.32 -0.66
C HIS A 118 -6.44 2.42 -1.78
N VAL A 119 -6.87 2.71 -3.00
CA VAL A 119 -6.42 2.02 -4.20
C VAL A 119 -5.83 3.07 -5.13
N LEU A 120 -4.52 3.03 -5.28
CA LEU A 120 -3.71 3.95 -6.08
C LEU A 120 -3.51 3.39 -7.48
N ASP A 121 -3.69 4.28 -8.45
CA ASP A 121 -3.48 3.97 -9.85
C ASP A 121 -2.02 4.25 -10.24
N ASP A 122 -1.43 5.31 -9.67
CA ASP A 122 -0.06 5.72 -9.88
C ASP A 122 0.75 5.84 -8.57
N LEU A 123 2.05 5.54 -8.65
CA LEU A 123 2.96 5.63 -7.51
C LEU A 123 3.18 7.07 -7.04
N THR A 124 2.99 8.04 -7.94
CA THR A 124 3.07 9.47 -7.61
C THR A 124 2.00 9.91 -6.62
N GLU A 125 0.88 9.20 -6.52
CA GLU A 125 -0.21 9.46 -5.58
C GLU A 125 0.10 8.98 -4.15
N LEU A 126 1.08 8.07 -4.01
CA LEU A 126 1.41 7.48 -2.71
C LEU A 126 2.05 8.51 -1.76
N ALA A 127 3.00 9.28 -2.26
CA ALA A 127 3.67 10.33 -1.51
C ALA A 127 2.71 11.36 -0.90
N PRO A 128 1.82 12.01 -1.68
CA PRO A 128 0.86 12.96 -1.13
C PRO A 128 -0.15 12.31 -0.20
N LEU A 129 -0.58 11.06 -0.45
CA LEU A 129 -1.46 10.33 0.47
C LEU A 129 -0.83 10.11 1.85
N LEU A 130 0.45 9.74 1.89
CA LEU A 130 1.18 9.52 3.15
C LEU A 130 1.53 10.83 3.86
N LEU A 131 1.79 11.89 3.10
CA LEU A 131 2.05 13.24 3.62
C LEU A 131 0.76 13.95 4.07
N ALA A 132 -0.40 13.55 3.57
CA ALA A 132 -1.68 14.08 4.00
C ALA A 132 -1.92 13.77 5.49
N PRO A 133 -2.46 14.73 6.27
CA PRO A 133 -2.87 14.47 7.65
C PRO A 133 -4.00 13.42 7.67
N PRO A 134 -4.11 12.60 8.73
CA PRO A 134 -5.13 11.55 8.85
C PRO A 134 -6.57 12.10 8.87
N ASP A 135 -6.75 13.42 9.02
CA ASP A 135 -8.04 14.12 8.96
C ASP A 135 -8.44 14.49 7.52
N GLY A 136 -8.83 13.48 6.74
CA GLY A 136 -9.93 13.57 5.76
C GLY A 136 -9.91 14.66 4.68
N ALA A 137 -8.78 15.23 4.31
CA ALA A 137 -8.71 16.15 3.16
C ALA A 137 -8.46 15.34 1.89
N GLN A 138 -9.54 15.10 1.13
CA GLN A 138 -9.53 14.65 -0.26
C GLN A 138 -8.36 15.28 -1.02
N VAL A 139 -7.44 14.45 -1.53
CA VAL A 139 -6.41 14.88 -2.47
C VAL A 139 -7.11 15.45 -3.71
N PRO A 140 -6.85 16.72 -4.10
CA PRO A 140 -7.36 17.26 -5.34
C PRO A 140 -6.66 16.59 -6.53
N ASP A 141 -7.47 16.09 -7.45
CA ASP A 141 -7.14 15.46 -8.73
C ASP A 141 -6.47 16.46 -9.70
N GLU A 142 -5.29 17.00 -9.39
CA GLU A 142 -4.63 18.03 -10.22
C GLU A 142 -3.11 17.85 -10.43
N VAL A 143 -2.59 16.62 -10.39
CA VAL A 143 -1.18 16.35 -10.81
C VAL A 143 -1.08 15.22 -11.82
N VAL A 144 -1.93 15.23 -12.85
CA VAL A 144 -1.68 14.49 -14.11
C VAL A 144 -2.05 15.40 -15.27
N ARG A 145 -1.17 16.34 -15.61
CA ARG A 145 -1.04 16.98 -16.94
C ARG A 145 0.12 17.97 -16.91
N ALA A 146 1.32 17.46 -17.14
CA ALA A 146 2.43 18.21 -17.72
C ALA A 146 2.74 17.60 -19.09
#